data_AF-A0A376UAM8-F1
#
_entry.id   AF-A0A376UAM8-F1
#
_cell.length_a   1.000
_cell.length_b   1.000
_cell.length_c   1.000
_cell.angle_alpha   90.00
_cell.angle_beta   90.00
_cell.angle_gamma   90.00
#
_symmetry.space_group_name_H-M   'P 1'
#
loop_
_entity.id
_entity.type
_entity.pdbx_description
1 polymer ?
#
loop_
_entity_poly.entity_id
_entity_poly.type
_entity_poly.pdbx_seq_one_letter_code
_entity_poly.pdbx_strand_id
1 'polypeptide(L)'
;MLFGYGLLQLLFMLRLMPWYLSQPFNASFWSFSFGVSALATTGLHLGSGSDNGFFHTLAVPLFIFTNFIIAILLIRTFALLMQGKLLVRTERAVLMKAEDKE
;
A
#
# COMPACT_ATOMS: atom_id res chain seq x y z
N MET A 1 15.67 9.83 13.60
CA MET A 1 16.01 10.30 12.24
C MET A 1 15.25 9.56 11.14
N LEU A 2 15.11 8.23 11.19
CA LEU A 2 14.43 7.42 10.16
C LEU A 2 12.95 7.81 9.90
N PHE A 3 12.21 8.22 10.94
CA PHE A 3 10.81 8.62 10.77
C PHE A 3 10.64 9.85 9.87
N GLY A 4 11.51 10.86 10.00
CA GLY A 4 11.47 12.05 9.14
C GLY A 4 11.77 11.74 7.67
N TYR A 5 12.69 10.79 7.43
CA TYR A 5 12.93 10.28 6.08
C TYR A 5 11.71 9.53 5.51
N GLY A 6 11.04 8.73 6.34
CA GLY A 6 9.79 8.08 5.96
C GLY A 6 8.69 9.08 5.58
N LEU A 7 8.58 10.19 6.32
CA LEU A 7 7.63 11.25 6.03
C LEU A 7 7.97 11.96 4.70
N LEU A 8 9.25 12.24 4.44
CA LEU A 8 9.70 12.79 3.16
C LEU A 8 9.38 11.83 2.00
N GLN A 9 9.63 10.53 2.18
CA GLN A 9 9.31 9.50 1.20
C GLN A 9 7.80 9.46 0.91
N LEU A 10 6.96 9.61 1.94
CA LEU A 10 5.51 9.74 1.77
C LEU A 10 5.13 10.97 0.94
N LEU A 11 5.76 12.13 1.19
CA LEU A 11 5.50 13.34 0.41
C LEU A 11 5.89 13.17 -1.07
N PHE A 12 7.01 12.49 -1.35
CA PHE A 12 7.37 12.16 -2.74
C PHE A 12 6.37 11.21 -3.38
N MET A 13 5.93 10.17 -2.66
CA MET A 13 4.87 9.30 -3.14
C MET A 13 3.59 10.07 -3.45
N LEU A 14 3.12 10.92 -2.54
CA LEU A 14 1.92 11.74 -2.74
C LEU A 14 2.06 12.66 -3.96
N ARG A 15 3.23 13.23 -4.18
CA ARG A 15 3.53 14.03 -5.39
C ARG A 15 3.47 13.19 -6.67
N LEU A 16 3.92 11.94 -6.61
CA LEU A 16 3.94 11.00 -7.74
C LEU A 16 2.58 10.31 -7.95
N MET A 17 1.63 10.43 -7.03
CA MET A 17 0.30 9.80 -7.13
C MET A 17 -0.43 10.12 -8.43
N PRO A 18 -0.49 11.36 -8.94
CA PRO A 18 -1.17 11.65 -10.21
C PRO A 18 -0.56 10.89 -11.39
N TRP A 19 0.77 10.74 -11.38
CA TRP A 19 1.47 9.96 -12.39
C TRP A 19 1.16 8.46 -12.24
N TYR A 20 1.17 7.93 -11.02
CA TYR A 20 0.87 6.52 -10.76
C TYR A 20 -0.59 6.14 -11.08
N LEU A 21 -1.54 7.04 -10.77
CA LEU A 21 -2.96 6.88 -11.06
C LEU A 21 -3.31 7.05 -12.54
N SER A 22 -2.35 7.47 -13.38
CA SER A 22 -2.54 7.48 -14.85
C SER A 22 -2.62 6.06 -15.41
N GLN A 23 -2.08 5.07 -14.69
CA GLN A 23 -2.17 3.66 -15.07
C GLN A 23 -3.39 2.99 -14.42
N PRO A 24 -4.01 2.00 -15.10
CA PRO A 24 -5.10 1.23 -14.50
C PRO A 24 -4.62 0.50 -13.23
N PHE A 25 -5.52 0.41 -12.26
CA PHE A 25 -5.27 -0.27 -11.00
C PHE A 25 -4.81 -1.72 -11.25
N ASN A 26 -3.73 -2.11 -10.59
CA ASN A 26 -3.13 -3.45 -10.71
C ASN A 26 -2.59 -3.92 -9.34
N ALA A 27 -2.19 -5.18 -9.26
CA ALA A 27 -1.74 -5.79 -8.01
C ALA A 27 -0.52 -5.07 -7.37
N SER A 28 0.34 -4.42 -8.16
CA SER A 28 1.51 -3.71 -7.64
C SER A 28 1.15 -2.52 -6.75
N PHE A 29 -0.08 -1.99 -6.83
CA PHE A 29 -0.58 -0.97 -5.90
C PHE A 29 -0.59 -1.46 -4.44
N TRP A 30 -0.64 -2.76 -4.19
CA TRP A 30 -0.52 -3.30 -2.84
C TRP A 30 0.86 -3.10 -2.23
N SER A 31 1.93 -2.89 -3.01
CA SER A 31 3.26 -2.61 -2.47
C SER A 31 3.29 -1.36 -1.58
N PHE A 32 2.42 -0.38 -1.85
CA PHE A 32 2.30 0.82 -1.03
C PHE A 32 1.77 0.55 0.37
N SER A 33 0.92 -0.48 0.53
CA SER A 33 0.33 -0.84 1.83
C SER A 33 1.39 -1.06 2.90
N PHE A 34 2.52 -1.68 2.55
CA PHE A 34 3.63 -1.91 3.44
C PHE A 34 4.25 -0.59 3.93
N GLY A 35 4.56 0.32 3.00
CA GLY A 35 5.19 1.60 3.32
C GLY A 35 4.30 2.49 4.19
N VAL A 36 3.02 2.63 3.84
CA VAL A 36 2.09 3.46 4.63
C VAL A 36 1.78 2.85 5.99
N SER A 37 1.72 1.52 6.10
CA SER A 37 1.49 0.83 7.38
C SER A 37 2.68 0.97 8.31
N ALA A 38 3.91 0.78 7.81
CA ALA A 38 5.12 0.98 8.59
C ALA A 38 5.21 2.41 9.14
N LEU A 39 4.83 3.40 8.34
CA LEU A 39 4.82 4.81 8.73
C LEU A 39 3.78 5.11 9.82
N ALA A 40 2.56 4.57 9.69
CA ALA A 40 1.52 4.71 10.73
C ALA A 40 1.91 4.03 12.04
N THR A 41 2.42 2.79 12.00
CA THR A 41 2.89 2.07 13.19
C THR A 41 4.01 2.82 13.89
N THR A 42 4.98 3.33 13.13
CA THR A 42 6.08 4.13 13.69
C THR A 42 5.55 5.44 14.27
N GLY A 43 4.59 6.10 13.60
CA GLY A 43 3.93 7.30 14.09
C GLY A 43 3.24 7.07 15.43
N LEU A 44 2.44 6.01 15.55
CA LEU A 44 1.77 5.63 16.80
C LEU A 44 2.78 5.30 17.91
N HIS A 45 3.83 4.53 17.60
CA HIS A 45 4.85 4.17 18.58
C HIS A 45 5.59 5.40 19.15
N LEU A 46 5.91 6.38 18.29
CA LEU A 46 6.52 7.64 18.71
C LEU A 46 5.51 8.55 19.44
N GLY A 47 4.25 8.53 19.02
CA GLY A 47 3.16 9.30 19.64
C GLY A 47 2.82 8.81 21.05
N SER A 48 2.82 7.50 21.29
CA SER A 48 2.49 6.92 22.61
C SER A 48 3.53 7.21 23.70
N GLY A 49 4.77 7.55 23.31
CA GLY A 49 5.84 7.86 24.26
C GLY A 49 5.87 9.31 24.74
N SER A 50 5.02 10.19 24.20
CA SER A 50 5.03 11.63 24.53
C SER A 50 3.62 12.18 24.68
N ASP A 51 3.23 12.45 25.93
CA ASP A 51 1.87 12.85 26.38
C ASP A 51 1.36 14.17 25.74
N ASN A 52 2.23 14.94 25.08
CA ASN A 52 1.85 16.16 24.36
C ASN A 52 2.88 16.55 23.26
N GLY A 53 3.44 15.56 22.58
CA GLY A 53 4.46 15.78 21.55
C GLY A 53 3.87 16.05 20.16
N PHE A 54 4.61 16.79 19.32
CA PHE A 54 4.33 16.94 17.87
C PHE A 54 4.03 15.59 17.18
N PHE A 55 4.70 14.52 17.61
CA PHE A 55 4.49 13.17 17.09
C PHE A 55 3.14 12.56 17.46
N HIS A 56 2.58 12.88 18.63
CA HIS A 56 1.24 12.43 19.03
C HIS A 56 0.16 13.03 18.10
N THR A 57 0.27 14.34 17.81
CA THR A 57 -0.62 15.02 16.86
C THR A 57 -0.48 14.50 15.44
N LEU A 58 0.70 14.03 15.03
CA LEU A 58 0.93 13.44 13.71
C LEU A 58 0.51 11.96 13.62
N ALA A 59 0.57 11.23 14.72
CA ALA A 59 0.28 9.80 14.75
C ALA A 59 -1.16 9.49 14.32
N VAL A 60 -2.14 10.24 14.85
CA VAL A 60 -3.56 10.02 14.56
C VAL A 60 -3.90 10.30 13.08
N PRO A 61 -3.52 11.45 12.48
CA PRO A 61 -3.71 11.69 11.05
C PRO A 61 -3.03 10.64 10.16
N LEU A 62 -1.80 10.22 10.50
CA LEU A 62 -1.08 9.20 9.72
C LEU A 62 -1.78 7.84 9.80
N PHE A 63 -2.30 7.47 10.96
CA PHE A 63 -3.07 6.25 11.12
C PHE A 63 -4.36 6.27 10.31
N ILE A 64 -5.13 7.36 10.37
CA ILE A 64 -6.36 7.53 9.58
C ILE A 64 -6.04 7.49 8.08
N PHE A 65 -4.99 8.21 7.66
CA PHE A 65 -4.52 8.23 6.28
C PHE A 65 -4.18 6.82 5.77
N THR A 66 -3.40 6.06 6.53
CA THR A 66 -3.03 4.69 6.16
C THR A 66 -4.24 3.79 6.02
N ASN A 67 -5.16 3.80 6.99
CA ASN A 67 -6.37 2.97 6.91
C ASN A 67 -7.25 3.35 5.71
N PHE A 68 -7.34 4.64 5.39
CA PHE A 68 -8.06 5.11 4.22
C PHE A 68 -7.46 4.58 2.91
N ILE A 69 -6.13 4.58 2.78
CA ILE A 69 -5.44 3.97 1.62
C ILE A 69 -5.73 2.47 1.54
N ILE A 70 -5.64 1.74 2.65
CA ILE A 70 -5.94 0.30 2.68
C ILE A 70 -7.39 0.04 2.27
N ALA A 71 -8.36 0.83 2.74
CA ALA A 71 -9.76 0.71 2.36
C ALA A 71 -9.95 0.89 0.85
N ILE A 72 -9.29 1.88 0.23
CA ILE A 72 -9.33 2.08 -1.23
C ILE A 72 -8.74 0.87 -1.95
N LEU A 73 -7.59 0.36 -1.50
CA LEU A 73 -6.95 -0.82 -2.10
C LEU A 73 -7.88 -2.05 -2.04
N LEU A 74 -8.53 -2.27 -0.89
CA LEU A 74 -9.49 -3.36 -0.71
C LEU A 74 -10.68 -3.24 -1.67
N ILE A 75 -11.32 -2.07 -1.73
CA ILE A 75 -12.47 -1.82 -2.62
C ILE A 75 -12.09 -2.07 -4.09
N ARG A 76 -10.94 -1.54 -4.53
CA ARG A 76 -10.45 -1.73 -5.90
C ARG A 76 -10.09 -3.18 -6.22
N THR A 77 -9.48 -3.88 -5.26
CA THR A 77 -9.14 -5.30 -5.40
C THR A 77 -10.39 -6.15 -5.48
N PHE A 78 -11.39 -5.87 -4.64
CA PHE A 78 -12.67 -6.57 -4.68
C PHE A 78 -13.42 -6.32 -5.99
N ALA A 79 -13.40 -5.09 -6.50
CA ALA A 79 -13.94 -4.78 -7.83
C ALA A 79 -13.25 -5.58 -8.95
N LEU A 80 -11.92 -5.69 -8.94
CA LEU A 80 -11.18 -6.51 -9.91
C LEU A 80 -11.46 -8.00 -9.74
N LEU A 81 -11.64 -8.48 -8.51
CA LEU A 81 -11.97 -9.86 -8.20
C LEU A 81 -13.35 -10.22 -8.77
N MET A 82 -14.36 -9.37 -8.56
CA MET A 82 -15.69 -9.54 -9.16
C MET A 82 -15.65 -9.50 -10.70
N GLN A 83 -14.70 -8.77 -11.28
CA GLN A 83 -14.48 -8.74 -12.74
C GLN A 83 -13.72 -9.96 -13.26
N GLY A 84 -13.22 -10.85 -12.40
CA GLY A 84 -12.43 -12.03 -12.79
C GLY A 84 -11.06 -11.71 -13.39
N LYS A 85 -10.62 -10.45 -13.31
CA LYS A 85 -9.36 -9.94 -13.91
C LYS A 85 -8.18 -9.92 -12.93
N LEU A 86 -8.42 -10.22 -11.65
CA LEU A 86 -7.40 -10.13 -10.62
C LEU A 86 -6.32 -11.21 -10.74
N LEU A 87 -6.71 -12.41 -11.18
CA LEU A 87 -5.79 -13.53 -11.35
C LEU A 87 -5.35 -13.57 -12.80
N VAL A 88 -4.04 -13.52 -13.03
CA VAL A 88 -3.47 -13.98 -14.30
C VAL A 88 -3.84 -15.46 -14.38
N ARG A 89 -4.79 -15.79 -15.24
CA ARG A 89 -5.10 -17.17 -15.59
C ARG A 89 -3.90 -17.68 -16.36
N THR A 90 -2.88 -18.19 -15.68
CA THR A 90 -1.83 -18.98 -16.33
C THR A 90 -2.55 -20.05 -17.12
N GLU A 91 -2.47 -19.97 -18.45
CA GLU A 91 -3.11 -20.91 -19.33
C GLU A 91 -2.60 -22.30 -18.95
N ARG A 92 -3.51 -23.22 -18.60
CA ARG A 92 -3.16 -24.60 -18.21
C ARG A 92 -2.24 -25.28 -19.22
N ALA A 93 -2.26 -24.85 -20.49
CA ALA A 93 -1.37 -25.31 -21.54
C ALA A 93 0.12 -25.04 -21.26
N VAL A 94 0.47 -23.96 -20.55
CA VAL A 94 1.86 -23.64 -20.18
C VAL A 94 2.32 -24.49 -18.99
N LEU A 95 1.43 -24.77 -18.03
CA LEU A 95 1.70 -25.65 -16.88
C LEU A 95 1.89 -27.10 -17.34
N MET A 96 1.00 -27.62 -18.20
CA MET A 96 1.10 -28.97 -18.75
C MET A 96 2.36 -29.17 -19.61
N LYS A 97 2.80 -28.13 -20.35
CA LYS A 97 4.03 -28.19 -21.15
C LYS A 97 5.32 -28.11 -20.32
N ALA A 98 5.24 -27.65 -19.07
CA ALA A 98 6.36 -27.64 -18.14
C ALA A 98 6.50 -28.99 -17.42
N GLU A 99 5.38 -29.64 -17.07
CA GLU A 99 5.35 -31.01 -16.52
C GLU A 99 5.88 -32.05 -17.52
N ASP A 100 5.56 -31.92 -18.81
CA ASP A 100 6.02 -32.83 -19.87
C ASP A 100 7.52 -32.68 -20.23
N LYS A 101 8.22 -31.75 -19.58
CA LYS A 101 9.65 -31.45 -19.79
C LYS A 101 10.56 -31.87 -18.62
N GLU A 102 10.00 -32.44 -17.55
CA GLU A 102 10.74 -33.14 -16.49
C GLU A 102 10.70 -34.65 -16.69
#